data_AF-A0A183IAI6-F1
#
_entry.id   AF-A0A183IAI6-F1
#
_cell.length_a   1.000
_cell.length_b   1.000
_cell.length_c   1.000
_cell.angle_alpha   90.00
_cell.angle_beta   90.00
_cell.angle_gamma   90.00
#
_symmetry.space_group_name_H-M   'P 1'
#
loop_
_entity.id
_entity.type
_entity.pdbx_description
1 polymer ?
#
loop_
_entity_poly.entity_id
_entity_poly.type
_entity_poly.pdbx_seq_one_letter_code
_entity_poly.pdbx_strand_id
1 'polypeptide(L)'
;MEANRPFIAPVVARIGKLWTNFWGAVTQEGFYARSSDYTAITLNERRGLWNVPYVAGVYLIKGSRLAELKNAFSYSPTVDSDMSFCQFSRDNGYFMLVDNQEYYGHLVNPEDYDTSVIHPDLYNIFENKIDWERKYLHENYSDVLKPGYEFTLP
;
A
#
# COMPACT_ATOMS: atom_id res chain seq x y z
N MET A 1 10.80 0.33 16.85
CA MET A 1 10.80 -1.14 16.84
C MET A 1 11.69 -1.58 15.69
N GLU A 2 12.66 -2.47 15.94
CA GLU A 2 13.63 -2.89 14.92
C GLU A 2 13.20 -4.24 14.33
N ALA A 3 12.77 -4.25 13.06
CA ALA A 3 12.41 -5.47 12.35
C ALA A 3 13.55 -5.89 11.42
N ASN A 4 14.56 -6.58 11.96
CA ASN A 4 15.67 -7.14 11.17
C ASN A 4 15.18 -8.37 10.38
N ARG A 5 14.63 -8.13 9.19
CA ARG A 5 14.05 -9.17 8.30
C ARG A 5 14.68 -9.11 6.90
N PRO A 6 14.84 -10.26 6.20
CA PRO A 6 15.35 -10.28 4.83
C PRO A 6 14.45 -9.53 3.83
N PHE A 7 13.14 -9.57 4.05
CA PHE A 7 12.11 -8.85 3.30
C PHE A 7 11.08 -8.33 4.30
N ILE A 8 10.68 -7.08 4.16
CA ILE A 8 9.57 -6.50 4.94
C ILE A 8 8.87 -5.40 4.14
N ALA A 9 7.54 -5.36 4.21
CA ALA A 9 6.70 -4.31 3.64
C ALA A 9 5.86 -3.65 4.73
N PRO A 10 5.64 -2.33 4.69
CA PRO A 10 4.55 -1.74 5.44
C PRO A 10 3.22 -2.14 4.80
N VAL A 11 2.19 -2.39 5.61
CA VAL A 11 0.81 -2.47 5.11
C VAL A 11 0.33 -1.07 4.81
N VAL A 12 -0.01 -0.82 3.55
CA VAL A 12 -0.69 0.40 3.09
C VAL A 12 -1.97 0.03 2.36
N ALA A 13 -3.03 0.80 2.62
CA ALA A 13 -4.38 0.56 2.10
C ALA A 13 -4.92 1.80 1.42
N ARG A 14 -5.83 1.62 0.45
CA ARG A 14 -6.68 2.74 -0.02
C ARG A 14 -7.58 3.18 1.12
N ILE A 15 -7.65 4.48 1.37
CA ILE A 15 -8.41 5.01 2.51
C ILE A 15 -9.89 4.68 2.35
N GLY A 16 -10.49 4.14 3.42
CA GLY A 16 -11.92 3.74 3.43
C GLY A 16 -12.25 2.52 2.57
N LYS A 17 -11.24 1.79 2.06
CA LYS A 17 -11.40 0.57 1.25
C LYS A 17 -10.59 -0.57 1.87
N LEU A 18 -10.83 -1.79 1.38
CA LEU A 18 -10.06 -2.98 1.76
C LEU A 18 -8.93 -3.31 0.78
N TRP A 19 -8.66 -2.46 -0.21
CA TRP A 19 -7.59 -2.72 -1.18
C TRP A 19 -6.25 -2.32 -0.58
N THR A 20 -5.30 -3.25 -0.54
CA THR A 20 -3.99 -3.08 0.09
C THR A 20 -2.86 -3.48 -0.85
N ASN A 21 -1.63 -3.18 -0.47
CA ASN A 21 -0.43 -3.58 -1.18
C ASN A 21 -0.02 -5.06 -0.98
N PHE A 22 -0.86 -5.88 -0.33
CA PHE A 22 -0.58 -7.30 -0.12
C PHE A 22 -1.82 -8.15 -0.38
N TRP A 23 -1.62 -9.44 -0.65
CA TRP A 23 -2.72 -10.42 -0.67
C TRP A 23 -2.52 -11.42 0.45
N GLY A 24 -3.59 -11.77 1.17
CA GLY A 24 -3.52 -12.77 2.24
C GLY A 24 -3.52 -14.21 1.73
N ALA A 25 -4.00 -14.45 0.49
CA ALA A 25 -4.01 -15.76 -0.14
C ALA A 25 -3.83 -15.62 -1.67
N VAL A 26 -3.52 -16.75 -2.31
CA VAL A 26 -3.52 -16.89 -3.78
C VAL A 26 -4.32 -18.14 -4.19
N THR A 27 -4.89 -18.15 -5.39
CA THR A 27 -5.48 -19.36 -5.99
C THR A 27 -4.38 -20.36 -6.39
N GLN A 28 -4.76 -21.55 -6.85
CA GLN A 28 -3.79 -22.55 -7.34
C GLN A 28 -2.98 -22.02 -8.54
N GLU A 29 -3.61 -21.16 -9.35
CA GLU A 29 -3.01 -20.48 -10.50
C GLU A 29 -2.20 -19.23 -10.11
N GLY A 30 -2.14 -18.89 -8.83
CA GLY A 30 -1.33 -17.79 -8.31
C GLY A 30 -2.00 -16.41 -8.31
N PHE A 31 -3.29 -16.31 -8.65
CA PHE A 31 -4.05 -15.05 -8.66
C PHE A 31 -4.62 -14.70 -7.29
N TYR A 32 -5.15 -13.48 -7.15
CA TYR A 32 -5.72 -12.98 -5.90
C TYR A 32 -6.76 -13.94 -5.30
N ALA A 33 -6.57 -14.26 -4.01
CA ALA A 33 -7.60 -14.83 -3.17
C ALA A 33 -7.62 -14.09 -1.83
N ARG A 34 -8.81 -14.02 -1.20
CA ARG A 34 -8.96 -13.40 0.12
C ARG A 34 -8.73 -14.44 1.22
N SER A 35 -7.78 -14.19 2.12
CA SER A 35 -7.62 -14.99 3.34
C SER A 35 -8.69 -14.66 4.38
N SER A 36 -8.91 -15.57 5.32
CA SER A 36 -9.90 -15.40 6.39
C SER A 36 -9.55 -14.27 7.37
N ASP A 37 -8.28 -13.91 7.49
CA ASP A 37 -7.75 -12.86 8.36
C ASP A 37 -7.46 -11.53 7.65
N TYR A 38 -7.61 -11.48 6.31
CA TYR A 38 -7.29 -10.32 5.48
C TYR A 38 -7.95 -9.02 5.98
N THR A 39 -9.25 -9.07 6.25
CA THR A 39 -10.02 -7.92 6.73
C THR A 39 -9.52 -7.45 8.09
N ALA A 40 -9.26 -8.38 9.02
CA ALA A 40 -8.80 -8.05 10.37
C ALA A 40 -7.40 -7.42 10.37
N ILE A 41 -6.51 -7.86 9.46
CA ILE A 41 -5.19 -7.25 9.26
C ILE A 41 -5.33 -5.86 8.63
N THR A 42 -6.17 -5.72 7.59
CA THR A 42 -6.37 -4.47 6.84
C THR A 42 -7.01 -3.37 7.70
N LEU A 43 -8.00 -3.72 8.52
CA LEU A 43 -8.68 -2.80 9.44
C LEU A 43 -7.92 -2.59 10.75
N ASN A 44 -6.70 -3.12 10.86
CA ASN A 44 -5.83 -2.98 12.03
C ASN A 44 -6.42 -3.59 13.33
N GLU A 45 -7.38 -4.51 13.20
CA GLU A 45 -7.98 -5.27 14.31
C GLU A 45 -7.02 -6.34 14.85
N ARG A 46 -6.13 -6.85 13.98
CA ARG A 46 -5.02 -7.74 14.33
C ARG A 46 -3.71 -7.13 13.85
N ARG A 47 -2.79 -6.89 14.78
CA ARG A 47 -1.51 -6.21 14.53
C ARG A 47 -0.33 -7.15 14.69
N GLY A 48 0.66 -7.04 13.82
CA GLY A 48 1.87 -7.85 13.87
C GLY A 48 2.64 -7.87 12.56
N LEU A 49 3.54 -8.84 12.48
CA LEU A 49 4.25 -9.20 11.25
C LEU A 49 3.59 -10.44 10.65
N TRP A 50 3.17 -10.34 9.39
CA TRP A 50 2.40 -11.37 8.72
C TRP A 50 3.17 -11.88 7.50
N ASN A 51 3.40 -13.18 7.41
CA ASN A 51 3.93 -13.78 6.19
C ASN A 51 2.80 -13.94 5.17
N VAL A 52 2.96 -13.33 4.00
CA VAL A 52 1.91 -13.25 2.98
C VAL A 52 2.42 -13.73 1.62
N PRO A 53 1.56 -14.29 0.75
CA PRO A 53 1.98 -14.82 -0.54
C PRO A 53 2.24 -13.76 -1.62
N TYR A 54 1.82 -12.51 -1.42
CA TYR A 54 1.98 -11.44 -2.40
C TYR A 54 2.14 -10.09 -1.72
N VAL A 55 3.08 -9.28 -2.22
CA VAL A 55 3.34 -7.89 -1.82
C VAL A 55 3.74 -7.10 -3.06
N ALA A 56 3.21 -5.89 -3.22
CA ALA A 56 3.56 -4.98 -4.31
C ALA A 56 3.83 -3.55 -3.81
N GLY A 57 4.41 -2.72 -4.68
CA GLY A 57 4.62 -1.29 -4.43
C GLY A 57 5.78 -0.98 -3.48
N VAL A 58 5.55 -1.06 -2.17
CA VAL A 58 6.51 -0.61 -1.15
C VAL A 58 7.00 -1.77 -0.28
N TYR A 59 8.31 -2.02 -0.31
CA TYR A 59 8.98 -3.02 0.52
C TYR A 59 10.48 -2.74 0.62
N LEU A 60 11.12 -3.31 1.64
CA LEU A 60 12.55 -3.30 1.87
C LEU A 60 13.10 -4.73 1.77
N ILE A 61 14.23 -4.87 1.09
CA ILE A 61 14.95 -6.14 0.95
C ILE A 61 16.38 -5.95 1.45
N LYS A 62 16.85 -6.89 2.27
CA LYS A 62 18.22 -6.88 2.77
C LYS A 62 19.21 -7.04 1.60
N GLY A 63 20.15 -6.11 1.46
CA GLY A 63 21.10 -6.06 0.34
C GLY A 63 21.85 -7.38 0.08
N SER A 64 22.16 -8.15 1.13
CA SER A 64 22.81 -9.46 1.01
C SER A 64 21.98 -10.52 0.25
N ARG A 65 20.69 -10.28 0.03
CA ARG A 65 19.77 -11.18 -0.71
C ARG A 65 19.61 -10.80 -2.18
N LEU A 66 20.04 -9.62 -2.60
CA LEU A 66 19.77 -9.11 -3.95
C LEU A 66 20.35 -10.00 -5.06
N ALA A 67 21.51 -10.63 -4.81
CA ALA A 67 22.11 -11.56 -5.78
C ALA A 67 21.21 -12.77 -6.07
N GLU A 68 20.46 -13.24 -5.07
CA GLU A 68 19.52 -14.36 -5.18
C GLU A 68 18.24 -13.97 -5.96
N LEU A 69 17.94 -12.67 -6.04
CA LEU A 69 16.70 -12.14 -6.63
C LEU A 69 16.86 -11.64 -8.07
N LYS A 70 18.04 -11.85 -8.70
CA LYS A 70 18.39 -11.24 -10.00
C LYS A 70 17.34 -11.45 -11.10
N ASN A 71 16.67 -12.60 -11.11
CA ASN A 71 15.68 -12.98 -12.12
C ASN A 71 14.25 -13.02 -11.57
N ALA A 72 14.02 -12.53 -10.35
CA ALA A 72 12.74 -12.69 -9.65
C ALA A 72 11.57 -12.03 -10.41
N PHE A 73 11.76 -10.81 -10.91
CA PHE A 73 10.72 -10.07 -11.64
C PHE A 73 10.37 -10.64 -13.02
N SER A 74 11.19 -11.53 -13.57
CA SER A 74 10.98 -12.16 -14.89
C SER A 74 10.92 -13.69 -14.82
N TYR A 75 10.73 -14.25 -13.62
CA TYR A 75 10.68 -15.68 -13.39
C TYR A 75 9.48 -16.35 -14.07
N SER A 76 8.32 -15.72 -14.01
CA SER A 76 7.08 -16.19 -14.63
C SER A 76 6.67 -15.23 -15.75
N PRO A 77 6.89 -15.59 -17.03
CA PRO A 77 6.66 -14.68 -18.16
C PRO A 77 5.18 -14.49 -18.52
N THR A 78 4.28 -15.25 -17.90
CA THR A 78 2.84 -15.23 -18.19
C THR A 78 2.05 -14.31 -17.26
N VAL A 79 2.69 -13.70 -16.27
CA VAL A 79 2.08 -12.80 -15.28
C VAL A 79 2.85 -11.47 -15.23
N ASP A 80 2.31 -10.47 -14.55
CA ASP A 80 3.03 -9.22 -14.33
C ASP A 80 4.28 -9.38 -13.45
N SER A 81 5.13 -8.36 -13.43
CA SER A 81 6.42 -8.39 -12.74
C SER A 81 6.30 -8.59 -11.23
N ASP A 82 5.27 -8.05 -10.58
CA ASP A 82 5.08 -8.18 -9.13
C ASP A 82 4.59 -9.59 -8.79
N MET A 83 3.66 -10.13 -9.58
CA MET A 83 3.24 -11.54 -9.46
C MET A 83 4.40 -12.50 -9.70
N SER A 84 5.23 -12.23 -10.72
CA SER A 84 6.43 -12.99 -11.05
C SER A 84 7.45 -13.00 -9.89
N PHE A 85 7.73 -11.82 -9.32
CA PHE A 85 8.58 -11.67 -8.14
C PHE A 85 8.05 -12.44 -6.92
N CYS A 86 6.75 -12.32 -6.64
CA CYS A 86 6.12 -13.01 -5.52
C CYS A 86 6.11 -14.53 -5.73
N GLN A 87 5.88 -14.99 -6.97
CA GLN A 87 5.95 -16.42 -7.31
C GLN A 87 7.36 -16.96 -7.12
N PHE A 88 8.39 -16.27 -7.64
CA PHE A 88 9.78 -16.62 -7.40
C PHE A 88 10.08 -16.73 -5.90
N SER A 89 9.61 -15.78 -5.10
CA SER A 89 9.83 -15.76 -3.66
C SER A 89 9.18 -16.96 -2.97
N ARG A 90 7.94 -17.30 -3.33
CA ARG A 90 7.25 -18.49 -2.78
C ARG A 90 7.96 -19.79 -3.16
N ASP A 91 8.34 -19.94 -4.43
CA ASP A 91 8.96 -21.16 -4.96
C ASP A 91 10.37 -21.41 -4.36
N ASN A 92 11.05 -20.35 -3.92
CA ASN A 92 12.38 -20.41 -3.31
C ASN A 92 12.36 -20.30 -1.77
N GLY A 93 11.18 -20.28 -1.14
CA GLY A 93 11.05 -20.21 0.32
C GLY A 93 11.41 -18.86 0.94
N TYR A 94 11.39 -17.77 0.17
CA TYR A 94 11.58 -16.42 0.67
C TYR A 94 10.26 -15.88 1.23
N PHE A 95 10.21 -15.70 2.54
CA PHE A 95 9.07 -15.10 3.21
C PHE A 95 8.95 -13.62 2.87
N MET A 96 7.74 -13.21 2.52
CA MET A 96 7.37 -11.82 2.31
C MET A 96 6.55 -11.36 3.51
N LEU A 97 7.20 -10.65 4.43
CA LEU A 97 6.56 -10.17 5.65
C LEU A 97 5.92 -8.80 5.43
N VAL A 98 4.71 -8.61 5.91
CA VAL A 98 4.05 -7.29 6.00
C VAL A 98 3.87 -6.86 7.45
N ASP A 99 4.04 -5.57 7.70
CA ASP A 99 4.00 -4.92 9.01
C ASP A 99 2.82 -3.94 9.08
N ASN A 100 1.86 -4.21 9.96
CA ASN A 100 0.78 -3.28 10.29
C ASN A 100 0.84 -2.81 11.74
N GLN A 101 2.02 -2.85 12.36
CA GLN A 101 2.21 -2.42 13.73
C GLN A 101 2.24 -0.89 13.86
N GLU A 102 2.34 -0.12 12.78
CA GLU A 102 2.17 1.34 12.76
C GLU A 102 1.41 1.79 11.50
N TYR A 103 0.99 3.05 11.47
CA TYR A 103 0.49 3.67 10.25
C TYR A 103 1.66 4.17 9.41
N TYR A 104 1.87 3.58 8.23
CA TYR A 104 2.97 3.94 7.34
C TYR A 104 2.55 4.84 6.16
N GLY A 105 1.25 4.96 5.91
CA GLY A 105 0.71 5.70 4.78
C GLY A 105 -0.50 5.01 4.16
N HIS A 106 -0.87 5.46 2.96
CA HIS A 106 -2.02 4.98 2.22
C HIS A 106 -1.70 4.85 0.74
N LEU A 107 -2.57 4.12 0.03
CA LEU A 107 -2.53 4.01 -1.43
C LEU A 107 -3.44 5.08 -2.06
N VAL A 108 -2.94 5.74 -3.09
CA VAL A 108 -3.77 6.59 -3.96
C VAL A 108 -4.59 5.71 -4.93
N ASN A 109 -5.75 6.18 -5.33
CA ASN A 109 -6.54 5.58 -6.39
C ASN A 109 -6.16 6.22 -7.75
N PRO A 110 -5.52 5.49 -8.67
CA PRO A 110 -5.20 6.00 -10.00
C PRO A 110 -6.35 5.78 -11.02
N GLU A 111 -7.44 5.12 -10.61
CA GLU A 111 -8.59 4.88 -11.49
C GLU A 111 -9.19 6.21 -11.95
N ASP A 112 -9.59 6.25 -13.22
CA ASP A 112 -10.23 7.41 -13.86
C ASP A 112 -9.42 8.73 -13.78
N TYR A 113 -8.10 8.66 -13.56
CA TYR A 113 -7.23 9.84 -13.54
C TYR A 113 -7.05 10.44 -14.94
N ASP A 114 -7.69 11.59 -15.18
CA ASP A 114 -7.67 12.28 -16.48
C ASP A 114 -6.41 13.14 -16.66
N THR A 115 -5.47 12.65 -17.47
CA THR A 115 -4.22 13.36 -17.79
C THR A 115 -4.36 14.36 -18.95
N SER A 116 -5.54 14.50 -19.55
CA SER A 116 -5.77 15.41 -20.70
C SER A 116 -5.99 16.87 -20.31
N VAL A 117 -6.32 17.13 -19.04
CA VAL A 117 -6.54 18.49 -18.50
C VAL A 117 -5.24 19.09 -17.95
N ILE A 118 -5.20 20.43 -17.84
CA ILE A 118 -3.98 21.17 -17.44
C ILE A 118 -3.57 20.87 -15.97
N HIS A 119 -4.56 20.71 -15.08
CA HIS A 119 -4.32 20.43 -13.66
C HIS A 119 -5.15 19.22 -13.18
N PRO A 120 -4.75 17.99 -13.56
CA PRO A 120 -5.52 16.77 -13.27
C PRO A 120 -5.87 16.56 -11.80
N ASP A 121 -4.91 16.85 -10.91
CA ASP A 121 -5.07 16.72 -9.47
C ASP A 121 -6.24 17.55 -8.90
N LEU A 122 -6.63 18.67 -9.54
CA LEU A 122 -7.79 19.46 -9.08
C LEU A 122 -9.09 18.67 -9.16
N TYR A 123 -9.22 17.76 -10.11
CA TYR A 123 -10.42 16.93 -10.32
C TYR A 123 -10.42 15.66 -9.46
N ASN A 124 -9.34 15.44 -8.69
CA ASN A 124 -9.13 14.22 -7.92
C ASN A 124 -9.71 14.29 -6.48
N ILE A 125 -10.59 15.26 -6.20
CA ILE A 125 -11.20 15.47 -4.87
C ILE A 125 -12.02 14.26 -4.39
N PHE A 126 -12.62 13.51 -5.32
CA PHE A 126 -13.49 12.37 -4.97
C PHE A 126 -12.71 11.08 -4.74
N GLU A 127 -11.72 10.80 -5.59
CA GLU A 127 -10.96 9.55 -5.54
C GLU A 127 -9.83 9.59 -4.51
N ASN A 128 -9.18 10.76 -4.33
CA ASN A 128 -8.05 10.93 -3.42
C ASN A 128 -8.24 12.15 -2.50
N LYS A 129 -9.42 12.21 -1.85
CA LYS A 129 -9.84 13.34 -1.01
C LYS A 129 -8.77 13.83 -0.03
N ILE A 130 -8.11 12.95 0.73
CA ILE A 130 -7.14 13.37 1.74
C ILE A 130 -5.88 13.99 1.12
N ASP A 131 -5.40 13.46 0.01
CA ASP A 131 -4.27 14.05 -0.72
C ASP A 131 -4.65 15.38 -1.35
N TRP A 132 -5.88 15.46 -1.89
CA TRP A 132 -6.46 16.68 -2.42
C TRP A 132 -6.57 17.77 -1.35
N GLU A 133 -7.13 17.44 -0.17
CA GLU A 133 -7.28 18.36 0.95
C GLU A 133 -5.91 18.88 1.43
N ARG A 134 -4.92 17.99 1.56
CA ARG A 134 -3.55 18.37 1.94
C ARG A 134 -2.88 19.30 0.93
N LYS A 135 -3.22 19.17 -0.36
CA LYS A 135 -2.61 19.93 -1.44
C LYS A 135 -3.30 21.27 -1.69
N TYR A 136 -4.63 21.32 -1.57
CA TYR A 136 -5.45 22.43 -2.04
C TYR A 136 -6.18 23.20 -0.94
N LEU A 137 -6.42 22.61 0.22
CA LEU A 137 -6.93 23.38 1.35
C LEU A 137 -5.78 24.10 2.02
N HIS A 138 -6.05 25.33 2.46
CA HIS A 138 -5.12 26.09 3.27
C HIS A 138 -4.82 25.31 4.56
N GLU A 139 -3.56 25.31 5.02
CA GLU A 139 -3.14 24.59 6.23
C GLU A 139 -4.01 24.93 7.46
N ASN A 140 -4.38 26.21 7.60
CA ASN A 140 -5.24 26.71 8.69
C ASN A 140 -6.76 26.61 8.38
N TYR A 141 -7.17 26.01 7.26
CA TYR A 141 -8.60 25.87 6.92
C TYR A 141 -9.39 25.14 8.01
N SER A 142 -8.79 24.12 8.63
CA SER A 142 -9.46 23.36 9.68
C SER A 142 -9.66 24.17 10.96
N ASP A 143 -8.90 25.25 11.18
CA ASP A 143 -9.01 26.07 12.38
C ASP A 143 -10.33 26.85 12.42
N VAL A 144 -10.81 27.33 11.26
CA VAL A 144 -12.08 28.06 11.17
C VAL A 144 -13.30 27.18 11.48
N LEU A 145 -13.13 25.86 11.43
CA LEU A 145 -14.18 24.88 11.74
C LEU A 145 -14.21 24.50 13.23
N LYS A 146 -13.22 24.92 14.03
CA LYS A 146 -13.15 24.61 15.46
C LYS A 146 -14.19 25.43 16.23
N PRO A 147 -14.86 24.86 17.25
CA PRO A 147 -15.78 25.61 18.10
C PRO A 147 -15.09 26.81 18.77
N GLY A 148 -15.72 27.98 18.71
CA GLY A 148 -15.20 29.21 19.35
C GLY A 148 -14.11 29.93 18.56
N TYR A 149 -13.88 29.58 17.30
CA TYR A 149 -12.97 30.34 16.43
C TYR A 149 -13.54 31.74 16.16
N GLU A 150 -12.81 32.78 16.56
CA GLU A 150 -13.12 34.17 16.22
C GLU A 150 -12.27 34.61 15.03
N PHE A 151 -12.94 34.94 13.93
CA PHE A 151 -12.29 35.44 12.74
C PHE A 151 -11.98 36.93 12.88
N THR A 152 -10.70 37.28 12.96
CA THR A 152 -10.23 38.67 12.85
C THR A 152 -9.90 38.99 11.41
N LEU A 153 -10.66 39.91 10.81
CA LEU A 153 -10.27 40.55 9.54
C LEU A 153 -8.99 41.38 9.75
N PRO A 154 -8.13 41.48 8.72
CA PRO A 154 -6.99 42.39 8.73
C PRO A 154 -7.42 43.87 8.84
#